data_AF-A0A5S3UFW2-F1
#
_entry.id   AF-A0A5S3UFW2-F1
#
_cell.length_a   1.000
_cell.length_b   1.000
_cell.length_c   1.000
_cell.angle_alpha   90.00
_cell.angle_beta   90.00
_cell.angle_gamma   90.00
#
_symmetry.space_group_name_H-M   'P 1'
#
loop_
_entity.id
_entity.type
_entity.pdbx_description
1 polymer ?
#
loop_
_entity_poly.entity_id
_entity_poly.type
_entity_poly.pdbx_seq_one_letter_code
_entity_poly.pdbx_strand_id
1 'polypeptide(L)'
;MSLVKKSLAKTASVVPSSTETHAPTAAIDVAQANAPVTENEQKEYPFFVAAIESDLAQLKTFTDIADKASYKSEALKRNDYLGYIKRYRLSGQNHHNTVLAWVFIWLVDLKRWDDVLELLPLMVEQKQPLPTVFNTKHWPAFVIDQLYDDANYYLSQSEQAGLFTISFVLHRLITTVKNQDWTGLEVVGGKLYAMAAKVDASLHNYGFAAAFAEQALAINEGAGVKGLLKDLQKLLKQSEPEQAVDAD
;
A
#
# COMPACT_ATOMS: atom_id res chain seq x y z
N MET A 1 -13.82 8.54 8.64
CA MET A 1 -15.03 8.62 7.80
C MET A 1 -14.61 8.20 6.40
N SER A 2 -14.62 6.89 6.16
CA SER A 2 -14.25 6.27 4.88
C SER A 2 -15.46 6.24 3.94
N LEU A 3 -15.20 5.82 2.69
CA LEU A 3 -16.11 5.30 1.67
C LEU A 3 -16.42 6.29 0.53
N VAL A 4 -15.88 6.07 -0.66
CA VAL A 4 -16.33 5.00 -1.59
C VAL A 4 -17.83 5.12 -1.83
N LYS A 5 -18.26 6.26 -2.38
CA LYS A 5 -19.53 6.38 -3.07
C LYS A 5 -19.33 7.31 -4.26
N LYS A 6 -19.48 6.75 -5.47
CA LYS A 6 -19.56 7.41 -6.78
C LYS A 6 -18.23 7.82 -7.43
N SER A 7 -17.67 6.92 -8.25
CA SER A 7 -17.23 7.27 -9.61
C SER A 7 -16.61 6.06 -10.32
N LEU A 8 -17.45 5.09 -10.69
CA LEU A 8 -17.11 4.14 -11.75
C LEU A 8 -18.27 4.10 -12.73
N ALA A 9 -18.32 5.10 -13.60
CA ALA A 9 -18.98 4.99 -14.88
C ALA A 9 -18.44 6.09 -15.80
N LYS A 10 -17.71 5.66 -16.83
CA LYS A 10 -17.71 6.16 -18.22
C LYS A 10 -16.32 6.44 -18.77
N THR A 11 -15.68 5.39 -19.27
CA THR A 11 -14.66 5.44 -20.32
C THR A 11 -15.25 4.85 -21.61
N ALA A 12 -15.17 5.63 -22.68
CA ALA A 12 -15.20 5.16 -24.07
C ALA A 12 -14.43 6.24 -24.87
N SER A 13 -13.17 5.97 -25.23
CA SER A 13 -12.74 5.39 -26.51
C SER A 13 -12.68 6.41 -27.64
N VAL A 14 -11.47 6.84 -28.04
CA VAL A 14 -11.10 7.12 -29.45
C VAL A 14 -9.59 6.91 -29.62
N VAL A 15 -9.23 6.06 -30.59
CA VAL A 15 -7.88 5.86 -31.17
C VAL A 15 -7.79 6.71 -32.45
N PRO A 16 -6.59 7.17 -32.86
CA PRO A 16 -6.14 6.85 -34.22
C PRO A 16 -4.65 6.48 -34.34
N SER A 17 -4.36 5.94 -35.53
CA SER A 17 -3.23 5.12 -35.95
C SER A 17 -2.00 5.89 -36.48
N SER A 18 -0.84 5.29 -36.24
CA SER A 18 0.45 5.20 -36.97
C SER A 18 0.73 6.09 -38.18
N THR A 19 1.93 6.68 -38.24
CA THR A 19 3.12 6.22 -39.04
C THR A 19 4.28 7.22 -38.86
N GLU A 20 5.49 6.73 -38.60
CA GLU A 20 6.65 6.97 -39.48
C GLU A 20 7.94 6.31 -38.95
N THR A 21 8.65 5.73 -39.90
CA THR A 21 9.92 5.00 -39.82
C THR A 21 11.07 6.00 -39.81
N HIS A 22 12.10 5.80 -38.98
CA HIS A 22 13.53 5.84 -39.36
C HIS A 22 14.42 5.68 -38.11
N ALA A 23 15.22 4.62 -38.10
CA ALA A 23 16.36 4.48 -37.21
C ALA A 23 17.51 5.38 -37.69
N PRO A 24 18.35 5.84 -36.76
CA PRO A 24 19.75 5.48 -36.90
C PRO A 24 20.35 4.94 -35.60
N THR A 25 21.16 3.90 -35.78
CA THR A 25 22.10 3.35 -34.80
C THR A 25 23.08 4.44 -34.36
N ALA A 26 23.12 4.73 -33.06
CA ALA A 26 24.24 5.40 -32.42
C ALA A 26 24.45 4.82 -31.01
N ALA A 27 25.72 4.62 -30.69
CA ALA A 27 26.31 3.89 -29.57
C ALA A 27 25.57 4.00 -28.23
N ILE A 28 25.45 2.84 -27.57
CA ILE A 28 25.13 2.76 -26.13
C ILE A 28 26.36 3.30 -25.38
N ASP A 29 26.27 4.56 -24.96
CA ASP A 29 27.22 5.12 -24.00
C ASP A 29 26.78 4.67 -22.60
N VAL A 30 27.40 3.60 -22.10
CA VAL A 30 27.21 3.09 -20.74
C VAL A 30 28.05 3.97 -19.80
N ALA A 31 27.67 5.23 -19.67
CA ALA A 31 28.38 6.20 -18.83
C ALA A 31 27.42 7.20 -18.18
N GLN A 32 26.45 6.70 -17.41
CA GLN A 32 25.72 7.53 -16.44
C GLN A 32 25.17 6.69 -15.28
N ALA A 33 26.06 5.93 -14.64
CA ALA A 33 25.85 5.39 -13.31
C ALA A 33 27.01 5.87 -12.44
N ASN A 34 26.95 7.16 -12.08
CA ASN A 34 27.68 7.87 -11.01
C ASN A 34 27.75 9.36 -11.36
N ALA A 35 26.60 10.04 -11.41
CA ALA A 35 26.61 11.49 -11.26
C ALA A 35 26.79 11.80 -9.75
N PRO A 36 27.71 12.68 -9.35
CA PRO A 36 27.82 13.12 -7.97
C PRO A 36 26.51 13.79 -7.55
N VAL A 37 26.10 13.61 -6.29
CA VAL A 37 24.96 14.31 -5.65
C VAL A 37 25.12 15.79 -5.94
N THR A 38 24.33 16.33 -6.86
CA THR A 38 24.42 17.74 -7.19
C THR A 38 23.78 18.52 -6.05
N GLU A 39 24.50 19.55 -5.59
CA GLU A 39 24.08 20.59 -4.64
C GLU A 39 22.64 21.16 -4.86
N ASN A 40 22.05 20.90 -6.03
CA ASN A 40 20.67 21.20 -6.40
C ASN A 40 19.61 20.40 -5.62
N GLU A 41 19.86 19.14 -5.25
CA GLU A 41 18.82 18.30 -4.63
C GLU A 41 18.48 18.74 -3.19
N GLN A 42 19.46 19.30 -2.45
CA GLN A 42 19.21 19.94 -1.15
C GLN A 42 18.53 21.32 -1.27
N LYS A 43 18.69 22.01 -2.42
CA LYS A 43 18.06 23.32 -2.69
C LYS A 43 16.58 23.19 -3.11
N GLU A 44 16.16 22.02 -3.59
CA GLU A 44 14.78 21.77 -4.02
C GLU A 44 13.81 21.57 -2.84
N TYR A 45 14.25 21.01 -1.70
CA TYR A 45 13.34 20.67 -0.60
C TYR A 45 12.46 21.84 -0.11
N PRO A 46 12.98 23.06 0.14
CA PRO A 46 12.14 24.19 0.56
C PRO A 46 11.04 24.55 -0.45
N PHE A 47 11.30 24.38 -1.76
CA PHE A 47 10.30 24.62 -2.80
C PHE A 47 9.15 23.60 -2.70
N PHE A 48 9.47 22.32 -2.54
CA PHE A 48 8.45 21.27 -2.39
C PHE A 48 7.70 21.37 -1.06
N VAL A 49 8.33 21.85 0.01
CA VAL A 49 7.64 22.17 1.27
C VAL A 49 6.62 23.28 1.07
N ALA A 50 7.00 24.39 0.43
CA ALA A 50 6.07 25.47 0.14
C ALA A 50 4.91 25.00 -0.76
N ALA A 51 5.19 24.15 -1.75
CA ALA A 51 4.18 23.57 -2.62
C ALA A 51 3.19 22.68 -1.85
N ILE A 52 3.68 21.75 -1.02
CA ILE A 52 2.80 20.82 -0.29
C ILE A 52 1.96 21.56 0.75
N GLU A 53 2.52 22.59 1.40
CA GLU A 53 1.77 23.46 2.32
C GLU A 53 0.64 24.22 1.62
N SER A 54 0.90 24.75 0.41
CA SER A 54 -0.11 25.40 -0.42
C SER A 54 -1.22 24.43 -0.83
N ASP A 55 -0.87 23.24 -1.33
CA ASP A 55 -1.85 22.23 -1.72
C ASP A 55 -2.67 21.73 -0.51
N LEU A 56 -2.05 21.58 0.67
CA LEU A 56 -2.75 21.24 1.91
C LEU A 56 -3.73 22.34 2.35
N ALA A 57 -3.37 23.61 2.17
CA ALA A 57 -4.28 24.73 2.41
C ALA A 57 -5.47 24.70 1.44
N GLN A 58 -5.23 24.45 0.16
CA GLN A 58 -6.28 24.32 -0.85
C GLN A 58 -7.18 23.11 -0.57
N LEU A 59 -6.62 21.98 -0.11
CA LEU A 59 -7.41 20.79 0.25
C LEU A 59 -8.45 21.06 1.35
N LYS A 60 -8.20 22.04 2.23
CA LYS A 60 -9.16 22.44 3.28
C LYS A 60 -10.38 23.16 2.72
N THR A 61 -10.30 23.72 1.51
CA THR A 61 -11.43 24.45 0.90
C THR A 61 -12.46 23.50 0.28
N PHE A 62 -12.10 22.26 -0.03
CA PHE A 62 -13.02 21.26 -0.53
C PHE A 62 -13.81 20.62 0.62
N THR A 63 -15.11 20.41 0.41
CA THR A 63 -15.99 19.70 1.35
C THR A 63 -16.17 18.24 0.93
N ASP A 64 -16.26 17.98 -0.37
CA ASP A 64 -16.46 16.65 -0.93
C ASP A 64 -15.17 15.82 -0.97
N ILE A 65 -15.30 14.52 -0.67
CA ILE A 65 -14.16 13.60 -0.61
C ILE A 65 -13.64 13.26 -2.02
N ALA A 66 -14.52 13.13 -3.02
CA ALA A 66 -14.13 12.84 -4.40
C ALA A 66 -13.43 14.04 -5.03
N ASP A 67 -13.85 15.27 -4.70
CA ASP A 67 -13.14 16.49 -5.12
C ASP A 67 -11.72 16.54 -4.51
N LYS A 68 -11.58 16.19 -3.22
CA LYS A 68 -10.26 16.08 -2.58
C LYS A 68 -9.37 15.03 -3.24
N ALA A 69 -9.93 13.85 -3.57
CA ALA A 69 -9.19 12.80 -4.26
C ALA A 69 -8.73 13.26 -5.64
N SER A 70 -9.63 13.88 -6.41
CA SER A 70 -9.31 14.45 -7.73
C SER A 70 -8.20 15.49 -7.62
N TYR A 71 -8.29 16.40 -6.65
CA TYR A 71 -7.27 17.41 -6.42
C TYR A 71 -5.91 16.80 -6.05
N LYS A 72 -5.85 15.83 -5.12
CA LYS A 72 -4.60 15.14 -4.76
C LYS A 72 -3.96 14.49 -5.98
N SER A 73 -4.73 13.78 -6.79
CA SER A 73 -4.24 13.13 -8.01
C SER A 73 -3.60 14.12 -8.97
N GLU A 74 -4.23 15.28 -9.18
CA GLU A 74 -3.72 16.31 -10.08
C GLU A 74 -2.55 17.09 -9.49
N ALA A 75 -2.55 17.35 -8.18
CA ALA A 75 -1.43 17.96 -7.47
C ALA A 75 -0.15 17.11 -7.54
N LEU A 76 -0.28 15.78 -7.37
CA LEU A 76 0.84 14.82 -7.52
C LEU A 76 1.55 14.96 -8.87
N LYS A 77 0.80 15.21 -9.95
CA LYS A 77 1.35 15.40 -11.30
C LYS A 77 1.88 16.82 -11.50
N ARG A 78 1.07 17.83 -11.19
CA ARG A 78 1.37 19.25 -11.41
C ARG A 78 2.67 19.67 -10.75
N ASN A 79 2.92 19.17 -9.53
CA ASN A 79 4.09 19.53 -8.75
C ASN A 79 5.23 18.51 -8.86
N ASP A 80 5.09 17.42 -9.63
CA ASP A 80 6.09 16.33 -9.73
C ASP A 80 6.56 15.78 -8.37
N TYR A 81 5.63 15.55 -7.44
CA TYR A 81 5.98 15.07 -6.10
C TYR A 81 6.67 13.71 -6.11
N LEU A 82 6.24 12.80 -6.99
CA LEU A 82 6.84 11.47 -7.11
C LEU A 82 8.23 11.54 -7.74
N GLY A 83 8.46 12.43 -8.71
CA GLY A 83 9.80 12.66 -9.25
C GLY A 83 10.76 13.20 -8.19
N TYR A 84 10.31 14.15 -7.37
CA TYR A 84 11.08 14.63 -6.22
C TYR A 84 11.41 13.53 -5.22
N ILE A 85 10.41 12.74 -4.78
CA ILE A 85 10.63 11.64 -3.83
C ILE A 85 11.60 10.61 -4.38
N LYS A 86 11.53 10.32 -5.70
CA LYS A 86 12.49 9.44 -6.37
C LYS A 86 13.92 10.00 -6.28
N ARG A 87 14.12 11.30 -6.57
CA ARG A 87 15.44 11.94 -6.41
C ARG A 87 15.93 11.90 -4.97
N TYR A 88 15.07 12.25 -4.01
CA TYR A 88 15.36 12.15 -2.57
C TYR A 88 15.84 10.74 -2.19
N ARG A 89 15.11 9.70 -2.58
CA ARG A 89 15.48 8.29 -2.33
C ARG A 89 16.82 7.92 -2.96
N LEU A 90 17.03 8.26 -4.24
CA LEU A 90 18.25 7.90 -4.96
C LEU A 90 19.48 8.66 -4.48
N SER A 91 19.30 9.87 -3.95
CA SER A 91 20.39 10.68 -3.38
C SER A 91 20.96 10.12 -2.08
N GLY A 92 20.27 9.18 -1.43
CA GLY A 92 20.65 8.62 -0.13
C GLY A 92 20.44 9.57 1.05
N GLN A 93 19.76 10.71 0.83
CA GLN A 93 19.39 11.63 1.91
C GLN A 93 18.49 10.94 2.93
N ASN A 94 18.71 11.26 4.20
CA ASN A 94 17.98 10.71 5.35
C ASN A 94 17.66 11.81 6.35
N HIS A 95 16.78 12.73 5.94
CA HIS A 95 16.23 13.76 6.81
C HIS A 95 14.72 13.58 6.93
N HIS A 96 14.11 14.11 7.98
CA HIS A 96 12.65 14.15 8.05
C HIS A 96 12.11 14.97 6.88
N ASN A 97 11.29 14.35 6.05
CA ASN A 97 10.83 14.89 4.78
C ASN A 97 9.30 14.99 4.81
N THR A 98 8.80 16.19 5.11
CA THR A 98 7.36 16.46 5.23
C THR A 98 6.61 16.21 3.92
N VAL A 99 7.26 16.46 2.78
CA VAL A 99 6.69 16.23 1.45
C VAL A 99 6.47 14.74 1.23
N LEU A 100 7.49 13.91 1.53
CA LEU A 100 7.39 12.46 1.48
C LEU A 100 6.26 11.95 2.37
N ALA A 101 6.16 12.41 3.62
CA ALA A 101 5.12 12.00 4.55
C ALA A 101 3.70 12.30 4.02
N TRP A 102 3.45 13.52 3.52
CA TRP A 102 2.12 13.89 3.01
C TRP A 102 1.78 13.21 1.69
N VAL A 103 2.75 13.07 0.79
CA VAL A 103 2.55 12.34 -0.47
C VAL A 103 2.26 10.88 -0.20
N PHE A 104 2.96 10.25 0.73
CA PHE A 104 2.66 8.87 1.15
C PHE A 104 1.22 8.73 1.64
N ILE A 105 0.75 9.65 2.49
CA ILE A 105 -0.65 9.69 2.94
C ILE A 105 -1.61 9.84 1.75
N TRP A 106 -1.31 10.71 0.79
CA TRP A 106 -2.17 10.90 -0.37
C TRP A 106 -2.20 9.67 -1.28
N LEU A 107 -1.09 8.95 -1.43
CA LEU A 107 -1.07 7.68 -2.17
C LEU A 107 -1.98 6.64 -1.51
N VAL A 108 -1.98 6.58 -0.17
CA VAL A 108 -2.92 5.74 0.59
C VAL A 108 -4.37 6.19 0.39
N ASP A 109 -4.66 7.48 0.52
CA ASP A 109 -6.01 8.02 0.30
C ASP A 109 -6.53 7.76 -1.12
N LEU A 110 -5.63 7.75 -2.11
CA LEU A 110 -5.91 7.47 -3.52
C LEU A 110 -5.87 5.98 -3.86
N LYS A 111 -5.62 5.11 -2.88
CA LYS A 111 -5.51 3.65 -3.05
C LYS A 111 -4.45 3.23 -4.09
N ARG A 112 -3.38 4.02 -4.24
CA ARG A 112 -2.24 3.72 -5.12
C ARG A 112 -1.27 2.79 -4.42
N TRP A 113 -1.74 1.57 -4.13
CA TRP A 113 -1.06 0.63 -3.24
C TRP A 113 0.32 0.19 -3.72
N ASP A 114 0.57 0.17 -5.04
CA ASP A 114 1.89 -0.14 -5.58
C ASP A 114 2.96 0.84 -5.08
N ASP A 115 2.69 2.15 -5.22
CA ASP A 115 3.58 3.21 -4.77
C ASP A 115 3.72 3.22 -3.24
N VAL A 116 2.62 2.98 -2.51
CA VAL A 116 2.62 2.89 -1.03
C VAL A 116 3.55 1.76 -0.57
N LEU A 117 3.42 0.58 -1.16
CA LEU A 117 4.22 -0.59 -0.77
C LEU A 117 5.67 -0.46 -1.19
N GLU A 118 5.97 0.23 -2.29
CA GLU A 118 7.34 0.56 -2.69
C GLU A 118 8.01 1.53 -1.70
N LEU A 119 7.27 2.54 -1.22
CA LEU A 119 7.81 3.58 -0.34
C LEU A 119 7.82 3.19 1.14
N LEU A 120 6.97 2.26 1.58
CA LEU A 120 6.84 1.92 3.01
C LEU A 120 8.17 1.52 3.67
N PRO A 121 9.06 0.70 3.04
CA PRO A 121 10.37 0.41 3.61
C PRO A 121 11.20 1.67 3.90
N LEU A 122 11.21 2.65 2.98
CA LEU A 122 11.90 3.91 3.15
C LEU A 122 11.34 4.70 4.34
N MET A 123 10.01 4.76 4.46
CA MET A 123 9.33 5.44 5.58
C MET A 123 9.75 4.87 6.94
N VAL A 124 9.85 3.54 7.02
CA VAL A 124 10.22 2.81 8.25
C VAL A 124 11.71 2.95 8.55
N GLU A 125 12.57 2.69 7.56
CA GLU A 125 14.03 2.75 7.71
C GLU A 125 14.51 4.13 8.16
N GLN A 126 13.96 5.19 7.55
CA GLN A 126 14.31 6.57 7.87
C GLN A 126 13.55 7.13 9.09
N LYS A 127 12.70 6.31 9.73
CA LYS A 127 11.86 6.72 10.87
C LYS A 127 11.11 8.03 10.61
N GLN A 128 10.58 8.20 9.40
CA GLN A 128 9.87 9.41 9.01
C GLN A 128 8.72 9.68 10.00
N PRO A 129 8.51 10.92 10.47
CA PRO A 129 7.43 11.20 11.39
C PRO A 129 6.09 11.26 10.66
N LEU A 130 5.05 10.65 11.22
CA LEU A 130 3.69 10.97 10.80
C LEU A 130 3.34 12.41 11.19
N PRO A 131 2.57 13.14 10.36
CA PRO A 131 2.07 14.46 10.71
C PRO A 131 1.28 14.45 12.03
N THR A 132 1.34 15.55 12.79
CA THR A 132 0.78 15.66 14.15
C THR A 132 -0.74 15.49 14.23
N VAL A 133 -1.44 15.64 13.10
CA VAL A 133 -2.89 15.39 13.01
C VAL A 133 -3.25 13.90 13.17
N PHE A 134 -2.27 13.00 13.05
CA PHE A 134 -2.46 11.56 13.26
C PHE A 134 -2.02 11.14 14.66
N ASN A 135 -2.87 10.34 15.30
CA ASN A 135 -2.59 9.75 16.61
C ASN A 135 -1.59 8.58 16.51
N THR A 136 -1.63 7.80 15.42
CA THR A 136 -0.65 6.74 15.18
C THR A 136 0.73 7.32 14.88
N LYS A 137 1.77 6.62 15.34
CA LYS A 137 3.18 7.02 15.18
C LYS A 137 3.97 6.06 14.30
N HIS A 138 3.34 5.01 13.79
CA HIS A 138 3.99 3.96 13.02
C HIS A 138 3.35 3.84 11.64
N TRP A 139 4.17 3.97 10.58
CA TRP A 139 3.70 3.87 9.19
C TRP A 139 3.04 2.54 8.86
N PRO A 140 3.57 1.37 9.28
CA PRO A 140 2.87 0.11 9.06
C PRO A 140 1.47 0.12 9.68
N ALA A 141 1.34 0.63 10.91
CA ALA A 141 0.06 0.70 11.59
C ALA A 141 -0.93 1.61 10.85
N PHE A 142 -0.47 2.76 10.38
CA PHE A 142 -1.27 3.67 9.55
C PHE A 142 -1.80 2.96 8.29
N VAL A 143 -0.95 2.26 7.55
CA VAL A 143 -1.37 1.54 6.33
C VAL A 143 -2.35 0.40 6.64
N ILE A 144 -2.09 -0.37 7.70
CA ILE A 144 -2.96 -1.47 8.13
C ILE A 144 -4.36 -0.96 8.49
N ASP A 145 -4.45 0.18 9.18
CA ASP A 145 -5.73 0.76 9.54
C ASP A 145 -6.54 1.17 8.30
N GLN A 146 -5.90 1.73 7.27
CA GLN A 146 -6.57 2.11 6.03
C GLN A 146 -7.03 0.89 5.22
N LEU A 147 -6.20 -0.15 5.13
CA LEU A 147 -6.56 -1.40 4.43
C LEU A 147 -7.69 -2.16 5.14
N TYR A 148 -7.78 -2.06 6.46
CA TYR A 148 -8.83 -2.75 7.23
C TYR A 148 -10.22 -2.26 6.87
N ASP A 149 -10.41 -0.95 6.71
CA ASP A 149 -11.70 -0.39 6.33
C ASP A 149 -12.11 -0.88 4.93
N ASP A 150 -11.16 -0.91 3.99
CA ASP A 150 -11.38 -1.38 2.62
C ASP A 150 -11.68 -2.88 2.54
N ALA A 151 -10.91 -3.72 3.23
CA ALA A 151 -11.14 -5.16 3.23
C ALA A 151 -12.49 -5.52 3.86
N ASN A 152 -12.86 -4.86 4.97
CA ASN A 152 -14.18 -5.07 5.58
C ASN A 152 -15.31 -4.65 4.65
N TYR A 153 -15.13 -3.55 3.90
CA TYR A 153 -16.11 -3.16 2.88
C TYR A 153 -16.30 -4.28 1.86
N TYR A 154 -15.22 -4.78 1.23
CA TYR A 154 -15.31 -5.83 0.22
C TYR A 154 -15.85 -7.16 0.77
N LEU A 155 -15.47 -7.54 2.00
CA LEU A 155 -16.04 -8.70 2.69
C LEU A 155 -17.54 -8.55 2.92
N SER A 156 -17.99 -7.37 3.38
CA SER A 156 -19.41 -7.11 3.64
C SER A 156 -20.28 -7.11 2.38
N GLN A 157 -19.71 -6.65 1.26
CA GLN A 157 -20.41 -6.60 -0.03
C GLN A 157 -20.28 -7.91 -0.82
N SER A 158 -19.46 -8.86 -0.35
CA SER A 158 -19.09 -10.06 -1.12
C SER A 158 -18.58 -9.72 -2.53
N GLU A 159 -17.88 -8.59 -2.66
CA GLU A 159 -17.41 -8.07 -3.95
C GLU A 159 -16.12 -8.80 -4.35
N GLN A 160 -16.27 -9.88 -5.12
CA GLN A 160 -15.16 -10.77 -5.48
C GLN A 160 -13.96 -10.06 -6.12
N ALA A 161 -14.19 -9.14 -7.06
CA ALA A 161 -13.11 -8.38 -7.70
C ALA A 161 -12.32 -7.51 -6.70
N GLY A 162 -13.02 -6.89 -5.75
CA GLY A 162 -12.42 -6.14 -4.67
C GLY A 162 -11.64 -7.04 -3.70
N LEU A 163 -12.18 -8.22 -3.37
CA LEU A 163 -11.51 -9.22 -2.54
C LEU A 163 -10.20 -9.74 -3.15
N PHE A 164 -10.18 -10.04 -4.46
CA PHE A 164 -8.94 -10.43 -5.14
C PHE A 164 -7.90 -9.31 -5.09
N THR A 165 -8.32 -8.08 -5.36
CA THR A 165 -7.42 -6.92 -5.34
C THR A 165 -6.84 -6.69 -3.95
N ILE A 166 -7.68 -6.67 -2.91
CA ILE A 166 -7.23 -6.43 -1.54
C ILE A 166 -6.42 -7.60 -0.99
N SER A 167 -6.71 -8.86 -1.37
CA SER A 167 -5.88 -10.02 -1.01
C SER A 167 -4.44 -9.81 -1.50
N PHE A 168 -4.26 -9.46 -2.78
CA PHE A 168 -2.94 -9.20 -3.34
C PHE A 168 -2.17 -8.10 -2.58
N VAL A 169 -2.84 -7.01 -2.23
CA VAL A 169 -2.24 -5.90 -1.46
C VAL A 169 -1.86 -6.35 -0.05
N LEU A 170 -2.71 -7.13 0.64
CA LEU A 170 -2.44 -7.64 1.98
C LEU A 170 -1.23 -8.58 2.01
N HIS A 171 -1.13 -9.49 1.03
CA HIS A 171 0.02 -10.40 0.91
C HIS A 171 1.33 -9.64 0.70
N ARG A 172 1.32 -8.61 -0.16
CA ARG A 172 2.50 -7.78 -0.37
C ARG A 172 2.86 -6.95 0.86
N LEU A 173 1.88 -6.41 1.58
CA LEU A 173 2.12 -5.71 2.84
C LEU A 173 2.75 -6.67 3.86
N ILE A 174 2.18 -7.85 4.06
CA ILE A 174 2.74 -8.90 4.94
C ILE A 174 4.20 -9.21 4.57
N THR A 175 4.49 -9.37 3.28
CA THR A 175 5.86 -9.59 2.81
C THR A 175 6.78 -8.41 3.15
N THR A 176 6.28 -7.18 3.01
CA THR A 176 7.02 -5.95 3.31
C THR A 176 7.32 -5.81 4.80
N VAL A 177 6.40 -6.22 5.67
CA VAL A 177 6.51 -6.10 7.14
C VAL A 177 6.87 -7.42 7.83
N LYS A 178 7.34 -8.43 7.09
CA LYS A 178 7.57 -9.79 7.63
C LYS A 178 8.55 -9.83 8.82
N ASN A 179 9.49 -8.89 8.86
CA ASN A 179 10.51 -8.77 9.91
C ASN A 179 10.17 -7.66 10.94
N GLN A 180 8.96 -7.10 10.88
CA GLN A 180 8.52 -6.06 11.80
C GLN A 180 8.45 -6.62 13.23
N ASP A 181 9.06 -5.90 14.16
CA ASP A 181 8.81 -6.11 15.58
C ASP A 181 7.43 -5.56 15.95
N TRP A 182 6.56 -6.44 16.44
CA TRP A 182 5.20 -6.10 16.85
C TRP A 182 5.08 -5.77 18.34
N THR A 183 6.19 -5.74 19.10
CA THR A 183 6.17 -5.35 20.51
C THR A 183 5.56 -3.95 20.69
N GLY A 184 4.49 -3.87 21.47
CA GLY A 184 3.69 -2.65 21.66
C GLY A 184 2.75 -2.29 20.50
N LEU A 185 2.67 -3.13 19.46
CA LEU A 185 1.81 -3.01 18.28
C LEU A 185 1.05 -4.31 17.97
N GLU A 186 0.94 -5.20 18.96
CA GLU A 186 0.41 -6.56 18.81
C GLU A 186 -1.02 -6.54 18.26
N VAL A 187 -1.84 -5.60 18.72
CA VAL A 187 -3.22 -5.43 18.24
C VAL A 187 -3.25 -5.16 16.74
N VAL A 188 -2.39 -4.27 16.25
CA VAL A 188 -2.37 -3.88 14.84
C VAL A 188 -1.70 -4.94 13.97
N GLY A 189 -0.63 -5.57 14.46
CA GLY A 189 0.00 -6.70 13.78
C GLY A 189 -0.95 -7.88 13.63
N GLY A 190 -1.62 -8.29 14.71
CA GLY A 190 -2.64 -9.33 14.67
C GLY A 190 -3.81 -8.98 13.75
N LYS A 191 -4.22 -7.70 13.72
CA LYS A 191 -5.28 -7.19 12.82
C LYS A 191 -4.93 -7.36 11.34
N LEU A 192 -3.68 -7.12 10.92
CA LEU A 192 -3.22 -7.34 9.55
C LEU A 192 -3.43 -8.80 9.11
N TYR A 193 -2.88 -9.73 9.88
CA TYR A 193 -2.94 -11.15 9.56
C TYR A 193 -4.37 -11.72 9.67
N ALA A 194 -5.15 -11.27 10.65
CA ALA A 194 -6.55 -11.67 10.79
C ALA A 194 -7.41 -11.21 9.59
N MET A 195 -7.12 -10.03 9.05
CA MET A 195 -7.80 -9.51 7.86
C MET A 195 -7.46 -10.34 6.62
N ALA A 196 -6.17 -10.61 6.39
CA ALA A 196 -5.71 -11.46 5.30
C ALA A 196 -6.35 -12.85 5.37
N ALA A 197 -6.40 -13.45 6.56
CA ALA A 197 -7.05 -14.74 6.77
C ALA A 197 -8.53 -14.76 6.37
N LYS A 198 -9.29 -13.72 6.73
CA LYS A 198 -10.72 -13.62 6.38
C LYS A 198 -10.93 -13.42 4.88
N VAL A 199 -10.12 -12.58 4.25
CA VAL A 199 -10.16 -12.34 2.81
C VAL A 199 -9.85 -13.63 2.05
N ASP A 200 -8.76 -14.31 2.40
CA ASP A 200 -8.37 -15.56 1.72
C ASP A 200 -9.35 -16.70 1.98
N ALA A 201 -9.93 -16.80 3.18
CA ALA A 201 -11.00 -17.77 3.43
C ALA A 201 -12.22 -17.52 2.52
N SER A 202 -12.57 -16.26 2.28
CA SER A 202 -13.68 -15.87 1.39
C SER A 202 -13.37 -16.12 -0.09
N LEU A 203 -12.09 -16.18 -0.45
CA LEU A 203 -11.60 -16.53 -1.79
C LEU A 203 -11.26 -18.03 -1.93
N HIS A 204 -11.56 -18.84 -0.91
CA HIS A 204 -11.25 -20.28 -0.87
C HIS A 204 -9.74 -20.61 -0.90
N ASN A 205 -8.88 -19.65 -0.56
CA ASN A 205 -7.44 -19.82 -0.42
C ASN A 205 -7.09 -20.38 0.97
N TYR A 206 -7.64 -21.55 1.31
CA TYR A 206 -7.68 -22.05 2.69
C TYR A 206 -6.33 -22.28 3.36
N GLY A 207 -5.30 -22.66 2.58
CA GLY A 207 -3.93 -22.81 3.11
C GLY A 207 -3.35 -21.48 3.60
N PHE A 208 -3.44 -20.43 2.78
CA PHE A 208 -3.03 -19.08 3.18
C PHE A 208 -3.89 -18.56 4.33
N ALA A 209 -5.20 -18.78 4.28
CA ALA A 209 -6.11 -18.36 5.32
C ALA A 209 -5.74 -18.95 6.68
N ALA A 210 -5.41 -20.25 6.74
CA ALA A 210 -4.99 -20.92 7.97
C ALA A 210 -3.65 -20.37 8.48
N ALA A 211 -2.65 -20.25 7.60
CA ALA A 211 -1.33 -19.73 7.97
C ALA A 211 -1.40 -18.30 8.52
N PHE A 212 -2.20 -17.43 7.90
CA PHE A 212 -2.39 -16.07 8.42
C PHE A 212 -3.21 -16.04 9.70
N ALA A 213 -4.20 -16.91 9.88
CA ALA A 213 -4.94 -16.98 11.14
C ALA A 213 -4.04 -17.44 12.31
N GLU A 214 -3.13 -18.39 12.07
CA GLU A 214 -2.12 -18.81 13.04
C GLU A 214 -1.19 -17.65 13.41
N GLN A 215 -0.63 -16.96 12.40
CA GLN A 215 0.25 -15.82 12.64
C GLN A 215 -0.45 -14.67 13.37
N ALA A 216 -1.72 -14.41 13.06
CA ALA A 216 -2.53 -13.42 13.76
C ALA A 216 -2.63 -13.72 15.25
N LEU A 217 -2.90 -14.98 15.61
CA LEU A 217 -3.02 -15.43 17.00
C LEU A 217 -1.68 -15.48 17.72
N ALA A 218 -0.59 -15.78 17.01
CA ALA A 218 0.76 -15.75 17.55
C ALA A 218 1.19 -14.31 17.94
N ILE A 219 0.79 -13.31 17.15
CA ILE A 219 1.06 -11.90 17.46
C ILE A 219 0.10 -11.38 18.54
N ASN A 220 -1.20 -11.70 18.42
CA ASN A 220 -2.23 -11.26 19.34
C ASN A 220 -3.31 -12.33 19.47
N GLU A 221 -3.35 -13.01 20.62
CA GLU A 221 -4.37 -14.03 20.89
C GLU A 221 -5.80 -13.50 20.79
N GLY A 222 -6.00 -12.19 20.96
CA GLY A 222 -7.26 -11.47 20.81
C GLY A 222 -7.62 -11.08 19.37
N ALA A 223 -6.88 -11.53 18.35
CA ALA A 223 -7.11 -11.14 16.94
C ALA A 223 -8.45 -11.60 16.35
N GLY A 224 -9.23 -12.41 17.07
CA GLY A 224 -10.62 -12.74 16.72
C GLY A 224 -10.78 -13.77 15.59
N VAL A 225 -9.76 -14.61 15.35
CA VAL A 225 -9.76 -15.64 14.29
C VAL A 225 -9.60 -17.07 14.80
N LYS A 226 -9.72 -17.30 16.12
CA LYS A 226 -9.64 -18.65 16.73
C LYS A 226 -10.65 -19.64 16.14
N GLY A 227 -11.91 -19.21 16.00
CA GLY A 227 -12.97 -20.03 15.39
C GLY A 227 -12.70 -20.34 13.92
N LEU A 228 -12.36 -19.30 13.14
CA LEU A 228 -12.01 -19.42 11.73
C LEU A 228 -10.87 -20.43 11.53
N LEU A 229 -9.79 -20.34 12.31
CA LEU A 229 -8.67 -21.27 12.21
C LEU A 229 -9.08 -22.72 12.46
N LYS A 230 -9.89 -22.96 13.49
CA LYS A 230 -10.39 -24.32 13.81
C LYS A 230 -11.20 -24.90 12.65
N ASP A 231 -12.05 -24.09 12.03
CA ASP A 231 -12.87 -24.51 10.89
C ASP A 231 -12.00 -24.80 9.66
N LEU A 232 -11.02 -23.94 9.37
CA LEU A 232 -10.05 -24.13 8.28
C LEU A 232 -9.21 -25.39 8.46
N GLN A 233 -8.69 -25.65 9.66
CA GLN A 233 -7.91 -26.85 9.96
C GLN A 233 -8.73 -28.13 9.80
N LYS A 234 -10.02 -28.11 10.17
CA LYS A 234 -10.92 -29.23 9.93
C LYS A 234 -11.14 -29.47 8.44
N LEU A 235 -11.37 -28.40 7.68
CA LEU A 235 -11.57 -28.46 6.23
C LEU A 235 -10.33 -29.02 5.52
N LEU A 236 -9.14 -28.55 5.88
CA LEU A 236 -7.88 -29.00 5.28
C LEU A 236 -7.62 -30.49 5.54
N LYS A 237 -7.85 -30.98 6.76
CA LYS A 237 -7.74 -32.41 7.11
C LYS A 237 -8.71 -33.30 6.34
N GLN A 238 -9.91 -32.80 6.04
CA GLN A 238 -10.90 -33.54 5.25
C GLN A 238 -10.56 -33.58 3.76
N SER A 239 -9.70 -32.67 3.29
CA SER A 239 -9.24 -32.59 1.91
C SER A 239 -7.91 -33.29 1.64
N GLU A 240 -7.22 -33.79 2.67
CA GLU A 240 -6.04 -34.63 2.48
C GLU A 240 -6.48 -35.98 1.88
N PRO A 241 -5.92 -36.41 0.73
CA PRO A 241 -6.23 -37.71 0.18
C PRO A 241 -5.81 -38.76 1.21
N GLU A 242 -6.73 -39.67 1.53
CA GLU A 242 -6.47 -40.84 2.36
C GLU A 242 -5.24 -41.54 1.78
N GLN A 243 -4.11 -41.47 2.48
CA GLN A 243 -2.92 -42.20 2.07
C GLN A 243 -3.34 -43.66 1.98
N ALA A 244 -3.38 -44.19 0.74
CA ALA A 244 -3.62 -45.59 0.49
C ALA A 244 -2.60 -46.37 1.31
N VAL A 245 -3.07 -46.96 2.40
CA VAL A 245 -2.38 -48.00 3.13
C VAL A 245 -2.47 -49.24 2.24
N ASP A 246 -1.73 -49.24 1.13
CA ASP A 246 -1.44 -50.46 0.40
C ASP A 246 -0.30 -51.13 1.16
N ALA A 247 -0.73 -51.94 2.14
CA ALA A 247 0.03 -53.07 2.60
C ALA A 247 0.04 -54.12 1.48
N ASP A 248 1.24 -54.43 0.98
CA ASP A 248 1.64 -55.77 0.55
C ASP A 248 3.17 -55.90 0.65
#